data_AF-M0MY59-F1
#
_entry.id   AF-M0MY59-F1
#
_cell.length_a   1.000
_cell.length_b   1.000
_cell.length_c   1.000
_cell.angle_alpha   90.00
_cell.angle_beta   90.00
_cell.angle_gamma   90.00
#
_symmetry.space_group_name_H-M   'P 1'
#
loop_
_entity.id
_entity.type
_entity.pdbx_description
1 polymer ?
#
loop_
_entity_poly.entity_id
_entity_poly.type
_entity_poly.pdbx_seq_one_letter_code
_entity_poly.pdbx_strand_id
1 'polypeptide(L)'
;MGTATSDPPAEPDVTDGQPSAEPVGADENDRSGRNLSRDALFDVLSNHRRRYALHSLKQHERTANIGDLAEQVAAWENDVPRVDLSAAERKRVYTALQQFHLPKMDSAGVIEFDDARGTVSLTAAADGLDVYLDVVGEDDIPWSRYYLGLSAMALAGVGGVWLTGFELVPELAWAALVAGVVFLSALVHSYYDRRMQLGAADTPPDAPER
;
A
#
# COMPACT_ATOMS: atom_id res chain seq x y z
N MET A 1 -48.69 -19.00 74.66
CA MET A 1 -48.18 -19.98 75.63
C MET A 1 -48.74 -21.33 75.21
N GLY A 2 -47.90 -22.24 74.71
CA GLY A 2 -48.30 -23.48 74.04
C GLY A 2 -47.11 -24.05 73.26
N THR A 3 -46.91 -25.36 73.31
CA THR A 3 -45.61 -26.01 73.05
C THR A 3 -45.67 -27.12 72.00
N ALA A 4 -44.56 -27.25 71.27
CA ALA A 4 -43.91 -28.51 70.84
C ALA A 4 -44.52 -29.40 69.73
N THR A 5 -43.71 -29.57 68.68
CA THR A 5 -43.30 -30.86 68.06
C THR A 5 -44.28 -31.66 67.18
N SER A 6 -44.01 -31.68 65.86
CA SER A 6 -43.58 -32.86 65.08
C SER A 6 -43.27 -32.48 63.62
N ASP A 7 -42.42 -33.27 62.95
CA ASP A 7 -41.84 -33.11 61.59
C ASP A 7 -41.54 -34.53 61.04
N PRO A 8 -41.14 -34.80 59.76
CA PRO A 8 -41.28 -34.13 58.46
C PRO A 8 -42.32 -34.93 57.59
N PRO A 9 -42.24 -35.19 56.25
CA PRO A 9 -41.48 -34.62 55.10
C PRO A 9 -42.46 -34.21 53.93
N ALA A 10 -42.12 -34.03 52.63
CA ALA A 10 -40.88 -34.19 51.83
C ALA A 10 -40.82 -33.20 50.63
N GLU A 11 -39.60 -32.78 50.27
CA GLU A 11 -39.03 -32.54 48.91
C GLU A 11 -39.71 -31.63 47.84
N PRO A 12 -38.95 -31.11 46.84
CA PRO A 12 -37.52 -30.83 46.77
C PRO A 12 -37.18 -29.35 46.49
N ASP A 13 -35.97 -28.92 46.86
CA ASP A 13 -35.45 -27.57 46.54
C ASP A 13 -34.89 -27.51 45.11
N VAL A 14 -35.29 -26.49 44.34
CA VAL A 14 -34.88 -26.31 42.94
C VAL A 14 -33.75 -25.28 42.90
N THR A 15 -32.53 -25.75 42.73
CA THR A 15 -31.36 -24.87 42.58
C THR A 15 -31.43 -24.11 41.26
N ASP A 16 -31.86 -22.85 41.30
CA ASP A 16 -31.94 -21.98 40.13
C ASP A 16 -30.53 -21.60 39.63
N GLY A 17 -30.02 -22.40 38.71
CA GLY A 17 -28.74 -22.18 38.02
C GLY A 17 -28.90 -21.16 36.90
N GLN A 18 -28.89 -19.87 37.24
CA GLN A 18 -29.00 -18.80 36.26
C GLN A 18 -27.70 -18.71 35.41
N PRO A 19 -27.75 -18.75 34.06
CA PRO A 19 -26.54 -18.73 33.24
C PRO A 19 -25.84 -17.37 33.30
N SER A 20 -24.54 -17.38 33.58
CA SER A 20 -23.68 -16.20 33.40
C SER A 20 -23.69 -15.78 31.92
N ALA A 21 -24.06 -14.53 31.64
CA ALA A 21 -23.93 -13.97 30.29
C ALA A 21 -22.45 -13.70 29.99
N GLU A 22 -21.87 -14.42 29.02
CA GLU A 22 -20.53 -14.12 28.51
C GLU A 22 -20.55 -12.83 27.65
N PRO A 23 -19.50 -11.99 27.71
CA PRO A 23 -19.41 -10.76 26.92
C PRO A 23 -18.96 -11.04 25.48
N VAL A 24 -19.81 -11.70 24.70
CA VAL A 24 -19.58 -11.90 23.25
C VAL A 24 -19.98 -10.64 22.50
N GLY A 25 -19.01 -9.82 22.07
CA GLY A 25 -19.27 -8.66 21.21
C GLY A 25 -18.17 -7.59 21.10
N ALA A 26 -17.17 -7.57 22.00
CA ALA A 26 -16.12 -6.54 21.99
C ALA A 26 -15.13 -6.69 20.81
N ASP A 27 -14.79 -7.92 20.42
CA ASP A 27 -13.70 -8.20 19.47
C ASP A 27 -14.16 -8.16 17.99
N GLU A 28 -15.40 -8.58 17.70
CA GLU A 28 -15.93 -8.56 16.32
C GLU A 28 -16.17 -7.16 15.78
N ASN A 29 -16.74 -6.27 16.60
CA ASN A 29 -17.05 -4.90 16.18
C ASN A 29 -15.77 -4.08 15.93
N ASP A 30 -14.74 -4.31 16.75
CA ASP A 30 -13.42 -3.68 16.64
C ASP A 30 -12.62 -4.22 15.43
N ARG A 31 -12.72 -5.53 15.12
CA ARG A 31 -12.18 -6.10 13.87
C ARG A 31 -12.89 -5.56 12.63
N SER A 32 -14.22 -5.49 12.62
CA SER A 32 -14.98 -4.91 11.50
C SER A 32 -14.66 -3.44 11.30
N GLY A 33 -14.58 -2.65 12.37
CA GLY A 33 -14.17 -1.24 12.31
C GLY A 33 -12.77 -1.05 11.71
N ARG A 34 -11.79 -1.87 12.13
CA ARG A 34 -10.44 -1.89 11.54
C ARG A 34 -10.43 -2.27 10.06
N ASN A 35 -11.21 -3.27 9.65
CA ASN A 35 -11.27 -3.67 8.25
C ASN A 35 -11.91 -2.57 7.38
N LEU A 36 -13.02 -1.98 7.81
CA LEU A 36 -13.66 -0.86 7.10
C LEU A 36 -12.74 0.37 7.00
N SER A 37 -11.98 0.67 8.06
CA SER A 37 -10.94 1.71 8.02
C SER A 37 -9.83 1.36 7.01
N ARG A 38 -9.36 0.12 6.98
CA ARG A 38 -8.35 -0.38 6.05
C ARG A 38 -8.83 -0.33 4.59
N ASP A 39 -10.07 -0.70 4.32
CA ASP A 39 -10.66 -0.66 2.98
C ASP A 39 -10.84 0.79 2.49
N ALA A 40 -11.25 1.71 3.37
CA ALA A 40 -11.29 3.14 3.07
C ALA A 40 -9.89 3.73 2.79
N LEU A 41 -8.87 3.30 3.53
CA LEU A 41 -7.46 3.66 3.29
C LEU A 41 -6.97 3.14 1.93
N PHE A 42 -7.26 1.88 1.57
CA PHE A 42 -6.92 1.35 0.25
C PHE A 42 -7.67 2.04 -0.90
N ASP A 43 -8.95 2.38 -0.70
CA ASP A 43 -9.72 3.16 -1.67
C ASP A 43 -9.08 4.55 -1.87
N VAL A 44 -8.65 5.22 -0.80
CA VAL A 44 -7.84 6.45 -0.93
C VAL A 44 -6.57 6.20 -1.77
N LEU A 45 -5.77 5.18 -1.44
CA LEU A 45 -4.50 4.91 -2.12
C LEU A 45 -4.65 4.44 -3.58
N SER A 46 -5.78 3.88 -3.98
CA SER A 46 -6.05 3.33 -5.32
C SER A 46 -5.96 4.33 -6.49
N ASN A 47 -5.70 5.62 -6.22
CA ASN A 47 -5.62 6.66 -7.25
C ASN A 47 -4.36 7.51 -7.10
N HIS A 48 -3.58 7.57 -8.19
CA HIS A 48 -2.37 8.37 -8.36
C HIS A 48 -2.51 9.82 -7.85
N ARG A 49 -3.56 10.56 -8.20
CA ARG A 49 -3.75 11.95 -7.73
C ARG A 49 -3.93 12.05 -6.20
N ARG A 50 -4.54 11.03 -5.56
CA ARG A 50 -4.66 10.98 -4.09
C ARG A 50 -3.34 10.66 -3.42
N ARG A 51 -2.56 9.71 -3.96
CA ARG A 51 -1.19 9.42 -3.49
C ARG A 51 -0.26 10.63 -3.66
N TYR A 52 -0.32 11.32 -4.79
CA TYR A 52 0.45 12.55 -5.03
C TYR A 52 0.05 13.65 -4.05
N ALA A 53 -1.24 13.86 -3.80
CA ALA A 53 -1.70 14.86 -2.83
C ALA A 53 -1.15 14.57 -1.42
N LEU A 54 -1.22 13.31 -0.96
CA LEU A 54 -0.63 12.89 0.32
C LEU A 54 0.89 13.10 0.36
N HIS A 55 1.60 12.72 -0.70
CA HIS A 55 3.06 12.86 -0.79
C HIS A 55 3.49 14.33 -0.71
N SER A 56 2.81 15.23 -1.43
CA SER A 56 3.06 16.69 -1.39
C SER A 56 2.87 17.26 0.02
N LEU A 57 1.78 16.92 0.69
CA LEU A 57 1.48 17.37 2.05
C LEU A 57 2.46 16.79 3.09
N LYS A 58 2.98 15.58 2.86
CA LYS A 58 3.96 14.96 3.77
C LYS A 58 5.34 15.61 3.64
N GLN A 59 5.75 15.95 2.43
CA GLN A 59 7.10 16.41 2.11
C GLN A 59 7.32 17.91 2.35
N HIS A 60 6.34 18.75 1.99
CA HIS A 60 6.51 20.21 2.02
C HIS A 60 5.90 20.82 3.28
N GLU A 61 4.58 20.70 3.45
CA GLU A 61 3.85 21.28 4.57
C GLU A 61 2.63 20.41 4.91
N ARG A 62 2.47 20.00 6.19
CA ARG A 62 1.29 19.21 6.64
C ARG A 62 -0.05 19.92 6.40
N THR A 63 -0.02 21.21 6.06
CA THR A 63 -1.17 22.01 5.61
C THR A 63 -0.76 22.77 4.35
N ALA A 64 -1.58 22.75 3.30
CA ALA A 64 -1.31 23.48 2.05
C ALA A 64 -2.58 24.09 1.44
N ASN A 65 -2.42 25.10 0.58
CA ASN A 65 -3.50 25.59 -0.26
C ASN A 65 -3.77 24.61 -1.41
N ILE A 66 -5.04 24.44 -1.78
CA ILE A 66 -5.45 23.60 -2.91
C ILE A 66 -4.84 24.03 -4.24
N GLY A 67 -4.53 25.32 -4.44
CA GLY A 67 -3.82 25.83 -5.61
C GLY A 67 -2.40 25.29 -5.73
N ASP A 68 -1.60 25.41 -4.67
CA ASP A 68 -0.21 24.96 -4.64
C ASP A 68 -0.09 23.44 -4.71
N LEU A 69 -1.06 22.74 -4.08
CA LEU A 69 -1.22 21.29 -4.14
C LEU A 69 -1.60 20.83 -5.55
N ALA A 70 -2.56 21.49 -6.20
CA ALA A 70 -2.95 21.19 -7.58
C ALA A 70 -1.81 21.41 -8.58
N GLU A 71 -0.98 22.44 -8.36
CA GLU A 71 0.18 22.70 -9.19
C GLU A 71 1.28 21.62 -8.99
N GLN A 72 1.52 21.16 -7.76
CA GLN A 72 2.46 20.07 -7.51
C GLN A 72 1.99 18.74 -8.13
N VAL A 73 0.71 18.41 -7.93
CA VAL A 73 0.10 17.19 -8.48
C VAL A 73 0.08 17.23 -10.01
N ALA A 74 -0.18 18.40 -10.61
CA ALA A 74 -0.11 18.57 -12.07
C ALA A 74 1.32 18.44 -12.62
N ALA A 75 2.32 18.97 -11.91
CA ALA A 75 3.73 18.84 -12.31
C ALA A 75 4.15 17.37 -12.38
N TRP A 76 3.80 16.57 -11.35
CA TRP A 76 4.09 15.14 -11.30
C TRP A 76 3.23 14.29 -12.25
N GLU A 77 1.98 14.69 -12.55
CA GLU A 77 1.13 13.98 -13.51
C GLU A 77 1.60 14.13 -14.97
N ASN A 78 2.24 15.26 -15.31
CA ASN A 78 2.67 15.56 -16.67
C ASN A 78 4.20 15.47 -16.88
N ASP A 79 4.97 15.08 -15.84
CA ASP A 79 6.44 15.20 -15.73
C ASP A 79 7.00 16.50 -16.34
N VAL A 80 6.51 17.63 -15.84
CA VAL A 80 7.07 18.94 -16.17
C VAL A 80 7.37 19.74 -14.90
N PRO A 81 8.42 20.57 -14.89
CA PRO A 81 8.60 21.56 -13.83
C PRO A 81 7.35 22.43 -13.68
N ARG A 82 7.04 22.87 -12.45
CA ARG A 82 5.90 23.77 -12.18
C ARG A 82 5.87 25.02 -13.07
N VAL A 83 7.05 25.52 -13.45
CA VAL A 83 7.21 26.71 -14.32
C VAL A 83 6.77 26.47 -15.78
N ASP A 84 6.76 25.21 -16.23
CA ASP A 84 6.39 24.82 -17.59
C ASP A 84 4.93 24.34 -17.71
N LEU A 85 4.20 24.24 -16.59
CA LEU A 85 2.80 23.85 -16.56
C LEU A 85 1.90 24.89 -17.26
N SER A 86 1.00 24.41 -18.12
CA SER A 86 -0.05 25.26 -18.65
C SER A 86 -1.13 25.55 -17.59
N ALA A 87 -1.76 26.72 -17.70
CA ALA A 87 -2.91 27.07 -16.89
C ALA A 87 -4.09 26.09 -17.07
N ALA A 88 -4.14 25.35 -18.19
CA ALA A 88 -5.18 24.36 -18.45
C ALA A 88 -4.95 23.05 -17.66
N GLU A 89 -3.72 22.55 -17.59
CA GLU A 89 -3.36 21.37 -16.77
C GLU A 89 -3.61 21.65 -15.29
N ARG A 90 -3.03 22.74 -14.76
CA ARG A 90 -3.24 23.16 -13.36
C ARG A 90 -4.73 23.29 -13.02
N LYS A 91 -5.54 23.88 -13.91
CA LYS A 91 -6.98 24.03 -13.71
C LYS A 91 -7.74 22.69 -13.71
N ARG A 92 -7.38 21.73 -14.58
CA ARG A 92 -7.99 20.39 -14.56
C ARG A 92 -7.74 19.68 -13.24
N VAL A 93 -6.49 19.67 -12.78
CA VAL A 93 -6.09 19.01 -11.53
C VAL A 93 -6.75 19.70 -10.34
N TYR A 94 -6.74 21.03 -10.29
CA TYR A 94 -7.44 21.82 -9.26
C TYR A 94 -8.92 21.41 -9.13
N THR A 95 -9.67 21.44 -10.24
CA THR A 95 -11.10 21.08 -10.22
C THR A 95 -11.32 19.64 -9.80
N ALA A 96 -10.48 18.70 -10.27
CA ALA A 96 -10.58 17.30 -9.87
C ALA A 96 -10.29 17.10 -8.36
N LEU A 97 -9.25 17.77 -7.84
CA LEU A 97 -8.91 17.73 -6.42
C LEU A 97 -10.08 18.26 -5.57
N GLN A 98 -10.59 19.44 -5.91
CA GLN A 98 -11.68 20.08 -5.16
C GLN A 98 -12.97 19.25 -5.16
N GLN A 99 -13.38 18.74 -6.31
CA GLN A 99 -14.71 18.12 -6.47
C GLN A 99 -14.76 16.64 -6.11
N PHE A 100 -13.66 15.90 -6.22
CA PHE A 100 -13.67 14.44 -6.11
C PHE A 100 -12.62 13.88 -5.16
N HIS A 101 -11.36 14.30 -5.27
CA HIS A 101 -10.29 13.65 -4.52
C HIS A 101 -10.25 14.10 -3.06
N LEU A 102 -10.25 15.40 -2.78
CA LEU A 102 -10.15 15.93 -1.42
C LEU A 102 -11.39 15.61 -0.57
N PRO A 103 -12.65 15.80 -1.04
CA PRO A 103 -13.83 15.42 -0.24
C PRO A 103 -13.86 13.92 0.10
N LYS A 104 -13.34 13.06 -0.77
CA LYS A 104 -13.25 11.62 -0.52
C LYS A 104 -12.16 11.25 0.47
N MET A 105 -11.01 11.93 0.42
CA MET A 105 -9.92 11.75 1.38
C MET A 105 -10.29 12.29 2.78
N ASP A 106 -11.03 13.40 2.83
CA ASP A 106 -11.61 13.98 4.05
C ASP A 106 -12.66 13.02 4.67
N SER A 107 -13.56 12.47 3.86
CA SER A 107 -14.52 11.43 4.28
C SER A 107 -13.84 10.15 4.81
N ALA A 108 -12.62 9.85 4.35
CA ALA A 108 -11.82 8.73 4.83
C ALA A 108 -10.95 9.09 6.07
N GLY A 109 -10.99 10.34 6.53
CA GLY A 109 -10.29 10.82 7.71
C GLY A 109 -8.77 10.94 7.58
N VAL A 110 -8.21 10.86 6.36
CA VAL A 110 -6.75 10.98 6.12
C VAL A 110 -6.30 12.43 5.97
N ILE A 111 -7.21 13.33 5.61
CA ILE A 111 -7.01 14.78 5.58
C ILE A 111 -8.19 15.48 6.25
N GLU A 112 -8.01 16.75 6.58
CA GLU A 112 -9.09 17.71 6.79
C GLU A 112 -9.10 18.66 5.57
N PHE A 113 -10.23 18.76 4.87
CA PHE A 113 -10.41 19.65 3.73
C PHE A 113 -11.42 20.76 4.04
N ASP A 114 -10.94 22.01 4.06
CA ASP A 114 -11.78 23.20 4.15
C ASP A 114 -11.97 23.83 2.77
N ASP A 115 -13.10 23.53 2.13
CA ASP A 115 -13.47 24.06 0.82
C ASP A 115 -13.66 25.59 0.83
N ALA A 116 -14.17 26.16 1.94
CA ALA A 116 -14.41 27.60 2.07
C ALA A 116 -13.11 28.41 2.16
N ARG A 117 -12.06 27.83 2.75
CA ARG A 117 -10.70 28.39 2.83
C ARG A 117 -9.75 27.85 1.75
N GLY A 118 -10.19 26.89 0.92
CA GLY A 118 -9.34 26.22 -0.07
C GLY A 118 -8.09 25.59 0.54
N THR A 119 -8.19 25.05 1.76
CA THR A 119 -7.02 24.59 2.55
C THR A 119 -7.17 23.10 2.89
N VAL A 120 -6.07 22.36 2.81
CA VAL A 120 -6.00 20.92 3.12
C VAL A 120 -4.96 20.68 4.20
N SER A 121 -5.24 19.84 5.18
CA SER A 121 -4.27 19.40 6.21
C SER A 121 -4.22 17.87 6.35
N LEU A 122 -3.06 17.29 6.60
CA LEU A 122 -2.90 15.87 6.96
C LEU A 122 -3.35 15.61 8.41
N THR A 123 -4.21 14.62 8.62
CA THR A 123 -4.58 14.16 9.96
C THR A 123 -3.49 13.27 10.57
N ALA A 124 -3.65 12.91 11.85
CA ALA A 124 -2.82 11.88 12.49
C ALA A 124 -3.07 10.46 11.94
N ALA A 125 -4.24 10.20 11.33
CA ALA A 125 -4.53 8.90 10.71
C ALA A 125 -3.64 8.65 9.48
N ALA A 126 -3.21 9.72 8.81
CA ALA A 126 -2.30 9.62 7.67
C ALA A 126 -0.86 9.23 8.04
N ASP A 127 -0.42 9.41 9.29
CA ASP A 127 0.92 8.95 9.71
C ASP A 127 1.03 7.41 9.68
N GLY A 128 -0.11 6.69 9.70
CA GLY A 128 -0.18 5.24 9.48
C GLY A 128 -0.12 4.81 8.01
N LEU A 129 -0.18 5.74 7.05
CA LEU A 129 -0.08 5.44 5.61
C LEU A 129 1.36 5.21 5.14
N ASP A 130 2.36 5.62 5.92
CA ASP A 130 3.78 5.53 5.57
C ASP A 130 4.19 4.14 5.08
N VAL A 131 3.77 3.10 5.79
CA VAL A 131 4.04 1.69 5.46
C VAL A 131 3.38 1.24 4.13
N TYR A 132 2.37 1.95 3.64
CA TYR A 132 1.68 1.63 2.38
C TYR A 132 2.08 2.56 1.23
N LEU A 133 2.47 3.80 1.51
CA LEU A 133 2.99 4.73 0.51
C LEU A 133 4.40 4.34 0.06
N ASP A 134 5.26 3.87 0.98
CA ASP A 134 6.60 3.36 0.66
C ASP A 134 6.60 1.99 -0.05
N VAL A 135 5.42 1.34 -0.16
CA VAL A 135 5.24 -0.01 -0.75
C VAL A 135 4.55 0.02 -2.11
N VAL A 136 3.89 1.12 -2.49
CA VAL A 136 3.18 1.25 -3.78
C VAL A 136 3.78 2.39 -4.60
N GLY A 137 5.00 2.14 -5.07
CA GLY A 137 5.47 2.71 -6.34
C GLY A 137 5.08 1.78 -7.48
N GLU A 138 4.49 2.31 -8.54
CA GLU A 138 4.07 1.53 -9.73
C GLU A 138 5.24 1.02 -10.59
N ASP A 139 6.49 1.20 -10.14
CA ASP A 139 7.69 0.46 -10.56
C ASP A 139 7.69 -1.02 -10.07
N ASP A 140 6.54 -1.71 -10.17
CA ASP A 140 6.52 -3.17 -10.09
C ASP A 140 7.21 -3.72 -11.35
N ILE A 141 8.53 -3.90 -11.22
CA ILE A 141 9.44 -4.40 -12.27
C ILE A 141 8.71 -5.54 -12.98
N PRO A 142 8.48 -5.46 -14.31
CA PRO A 142 7.70 -6.49 -14.99
C PRO A 142 8.43 -7.83 -14.86
N TRP A 143 7.99 -8.64 -13.90
CA TRP A 143 8.56 -9.95 -13.60
C TRP A 143 8.58 -10.82 -14.86
N SER A 144 7.61 -10.61 -15.74
CA SER A 144 7.56 -11.12 -17.11
C SER A 144 8.83 -10.86 -17.92
N ARG A 145 9.41 -9.66 -17.91
CA ARG A 145 10.66 -9.33 -18.65
C ARG A 145 11.88 -10.02 -18.03
N TYR A 146 11.97 -10.06 -16.71
CA TYR A 146 13.01 -10.80 -15.99
C TYR A 146 12.96 -12.31 -16.31
N TYR A 147 11.78 -12.92 -16.15
CA TYR A 147 11.57 -14.33 -16.46
C TYR A 147 11.69 -14.65 -17.96
N LEU A 148 11.33 -13.74 -18.86
CA LEU A 148 11.55 -13.89 -20.31
C LEU A 148 13.04 -13.87 -20.66
N GLY A 149 13.82 -12.94 -20.09
CA GLY A 149 15.28 -12.90 -20.28
C GLY A 149 15.97 -14.16 -19.73
N LEU A 150 15.58 -14.58 -18.53
CA LEU A 150 16.04 -15.82 -17.89
C LEU A 150 15.70 -17.05 -18.74
N SER A 151 14.46 -17.15 -19.22
CA SER A 151 13.99 -18.26 -20.07
C SER A 151 14.68 -18.28 -21.43
N ALA A 152 14.87 -17.12 -22.06
CA ALA A 152 15.59 -17.01 -23.34
C ALA A 152 17.06 -17.46 -23.19
N MET A 153 17.72 -17.10 -22.09
CA MET A 153 19.09 -17.52 -21.79
C MET A 153 19.19 -19.03 -21.51
N ALA A 154 18.23 -19.59 -20.76
CA ALA A 154 18.15 -21.03 -20.53
C ALA A 154 17.90 -21.81 -21.84
N LEU A 155 16.98 -21.34 -22.69
CA LEU A 155 16.70 -21.93 -24.00
C LEU A 155 17.90 -21.84 -24.95
N ALA A 156 18.63 -20.73 -24.95
CA ALA A 156 19.85 -20.57 -25.73
C ALA A 156 20.95 -21.55 -25.29
N GLY A 157 21.12 -21.76 -23.97
CA GLY A 157 22.03 -22.76 -23.42
C GLY A 157 21.66 -24.19 -23.85
N VAL A 158 20.40 -24.58 -23.69
CA VAL A 158 19.89 -25.89 -24.11
C VAL A 158 20.04 -26.10 -25.62
N GLY A 159 19.69 -25.09 -26.43
CA GLY A 159 19.83 -25.13 -27.89
C GLY A 159 21.27 -25.25 -28.36
N GLY A 160 22.21 -24.56 -27.71
CA GLY A 160 23.64 -24.67 -27.98
C GLY A 160 24.16 -26.10 -27.78
N VAL A 161 23.81 -26.72 -26.64
CA VAL A 161 24.20 -28.10 -26.32
C VAL A 161 23.57 -29.10 -27.29
N TRP A 162 22.32 -28.87 -27.71
CA TRP A 162 21.63 -29.71 -28.68
C TRP A 162 22.31 -29.69 -30.06
N LEU A 163 22.97 -28.58 -30.42
CA LEU A 163 23.73 -28.43 -31.66
C LEU A 163 25.16 -28.98 -31.57
N THR A 164 25.83 -28.89 -30.40
CA THR A 164 27.22 -29.36 -30.24
C THR A 164 27.34 -30.82 -29.82
N GLY A 165 26.28 -31.43 -29.28
CA GLY A 165 26.29 -32.78 -28.74
C GLY A 165 26.69 -32.82 -27.26
N PHE A 166 25.97 -33.64 -26.49
CA PHE A 166 26.07 -33.67 -25.02
C PHE A 166 27.43 -34.17 -24.50
N GLU A 167 28.11 -35.05 -25.25
CA GLU A 167 29.38 -35.67 -24.85
C GLU A 167 30.60 -34.74 -24.90
N LEU A 168 30.46 -33.55 -25.51
CA LEU A 168 31.56 -32.59 -25.69
C LEU A 168 31.61 -31.47 -24.64
N VAL A 169 30.66 -31.44 -23.70
CA VAL A 169 30.54 -30.36 -22.70
C VAL A 169 31.07 -30.83 -21.34
N PRO A 170 32.21 -30.29 -20.85
CA PRO A 170 32.75 -30.67 -19.54
C PRO A 170 31.77 -30.36 -18.40
N GLU A 171 31.77 -31.17 -17.34
CA GLU A 171 30.92 -30.97 -16.16
C GLU A 171 31.09 -29.57 -15.53
N LEU A 172 32.31 -29.01 -15.56
CA LEU A 172 32.58 -27.64 -15.12
C LEU A 172 31.86 -26.57 -15.95
N ALA A 173 31.60 -26.80 -17.25
CA ALA A 173 30.88 -25.84 -18.09
C ALA A 173 29.39 -25.77 -17.71
N TRP A 174 28.80 -26.90 -17.33
CA TRP A 174 27.45 -26.96 -16.74
C TRP A 174 27.38 -26.23 -15.39
N ALA A 175 28.35 -26.47 -14.51
CA ALA A 175 28.45 -25.76 -13.24
C ALA A 175 28.64 -24.25 -13.43
N ALA A 176 29.46 -23.83 -14.40
CA ALA A 176 29.68 -22.43 -14.75
C ALA A 176 28.43 -21.76 -15.34
N LEU A 177 27.62 -22.47 -16.13
CA LEU A 177 26.35 -21.96 -16.64
C LEU A 177 25.36 -21.72 -15.49
N VAL A 178 25.18 -22.70 -14.60
CA VAL A 178 24.29 -22.56 -13.43
C VAL A 178 24.76 -21.44 -12.50
N ALA A 179 26.06 -21.41 -12.19
CA ALA A 179 26.65 -20.33 -11.39
C ALA A 179 26.51 -18.96 -12.07
N GLY A 180 26.65 -18.88 -13.40
CA GLY A 180 26.45 -17.65 -14.17
C GLY A 180 25.01 -17.14 -14.12
N VAL A 181 24.02 -18.03 -14.21
CA VAL A 181 22.60 -17.67 -14.06
C VAL A 181 22.30 -17.20 -12.64
N VAL A 182 22.79 -17.89 -11.61
CA VAL A 182 22.62 -17.48 -10.20
C VAL A 182 23.34 -16.16 -9.91
N PHE A 183 24.53 -15.96 -10.46
CA PHE A 183 25.30 -14.72 -10.31
C PHE A 183 24.64 -13.54 -11.03
N LEU A 184 24.08 -13.75 -12.23
CA LEU A 184 23.34 -12.71 -12.94
C LEU A 184 22.03 -12.36 -12.21
N SER A 185 21.31 -13.36 -11.70
CA SER A 185 20.15 -13.18 -10.80
C SER A 185 20.53 -12.34 -9.57
N ALA A 186 21.64 -12.68 -8.90
CA ALA A 186 22.14 -11.96 -7.74
C ALA A 186 22.63 -10.54 -8.07
N LEU A 187 23.25 -10.31 -9.23
CA LEU A 187 23.63 -8.97 -9.71
C LEU A 187 22.40 -8.10 -9.99
N VAL A 188 21.39 -8.65 -10.66
CA VAL A 188 20.12 -7.95 -10.93
C VAL A 188 19.42 -7.61 -9.62
N HIS A 189 19.26 -8.57 -8.72
CA HIS A 189 18.66 -8.36 -7.40
C HIS A 189 19.44 -7.31 -6.60
N SER A 190 20.77 -7.44 -6.52
CA SER A 190 21.63 -6.47 -5.81
C SER A 190 21.64 -5.07 -6.44
N TYR A 191 21.44 -4.94 -7.75
CA TYR A 191 21.32 -3.66 -8.42
C TYR A 191 20.00 -2.96 -8.07
N TYR A 192 18.89 -3.71 -8.03
CA TYR A 192 17.59 -3.18 -7.63
C TYR A 192 17.51 -2.89 -6.12
N ASP A 193 17.98 -3.79 -5.26
CA ASP A 193 18.02 -3.58 -3.80
C ASP A 193 18.84 -2.33 -3.41
N ARG A 194 19.90 -2.02 -4.17
CA ARG A 194 20.70 -0.80 -4.00
C ARG A 194 20.01 0.47 -4.50
N ARG A 195 19.01 0.36 -5.39
CA ARG A 195 18.17 1.48 -5.84
C ARG A 195 16.98 1.70 -4.88
N MET A 196 16.57 0.67 -4.13
CA MET A 196 15.49 0.72 -3.12
C MET A 196 15.91 1.29 -1.75
N GLN A 197 17.20 1.35 -1.44
CA GLN A 197 17.69 2.12 -0.28
C GLN A 197 18.04 3.55 -0.72
N LEU A 198 17.08 4.47 -0.64
CA LEU A 198 17.27 5.90 -0.30
C LEU A 198 15.93 6.66 -0.40
N GLY A 199 15.35 7.04 0.74
CA GLY A 199 14.24 8.00 0.81
C GLY A 199 14.72 9.43 0.51
N ALA A 200 15.07 9.69 -0.75
CA ALA A 200 15.68 10.93 -1.22
C ALA A 200 15.17 11.37 -2.61
N ALA A 201 13.94 10.98 -2.97
CA ALA A 201 13.26 11.43 -4.18
C ALA A 201 12.34 12.61 -3.86
N ASP A 202 12.54 13.74 -4.55
CA ASP A 202 11.65 14.91 -4.50
C ASP A 202 10.36 14.72 -5.35
N THR A 203 10.10 13.48 -5.78
CA THR A 203 9.09 13.11 -6.78
C THR A 203 8.44 11.78 -6.39
N PRO A 204 7.08 11.65 -6.47
CA PRO A 204 6.37 10.40 -6.23
C PRO A 204 6.81 9.28 -7.18
N PRO A 205 6.73 8.00 -6.74
CA PRO A 205 7.25 6.86 -7.49
C PRO A 205 6.44 6.43 -8.72
N ASP A 206 5.32 7.08 -9.05
CA ASP A 206 4.56 6.83 -10.29
C ASP A 206 4.66 7.99 -11.30
N ALA A 207 5.46 9.01 -11.01
CA ALA A 207 5.72 10.08 -11.97
C ALA A 207 6.45 9.49 -13.20
N PRO A 208 6.11 9.91 -14.44
CA PRO A 208 6.77 9.38 -15.64
C PRO A 208 8.31 9.55 -15.58
N GLU A 209 9.07 8.47 -15.82
CA GLU A 209 10.53 8.57 -16.04
C GLU A 209 10.82 9.25 -17.41
N ARG A 210 11.84 10.12 -17.43
CA ARG A 210 12.31 10.91 -18.60
C ARG A 210 13.16 10.13 -19.60
#